data_AF-A0A914IVK9-F1
#
_entry.id   AF-A0A914IVK9-F1
#
_cell.length_a   1.000
_cell.length_b   1.000
_cell.length_c   1.000
_cell.angle_alpha   90.00
_cell.angle_beta   90.00
_cell.angle_gamma   90.00
#
_symmetry.space_group_name_H-M   'P 1'
#
loop_
_entity.id
_entity.type
_entity.pdbx_description
1 polymer ?
#
loop_
_entity_poly.entity_id
_entity_poly.type
_entity_poly.pdbx_seq_one_letter_code
_entity_poly.pdbx_strand_id
1 'polypeptide(L)'
;MSCSSGVGGTVLNNPSLSMKFHPPVGWTYPPSNSEISMSYFPGQSLTKIQAQNMANGALTAAVLESLNKANIPTVGLEITPSYTPQQVSDCYKNGTNWLANTQFAIVENGAVTKLATASADITSPNCIAHAYATTGTVTYTQFISQATISIKNLVTSDYQMNLIAADVMAIL
;
A
#
# COMPACT_ATOMS: atom_id res chain seq x y z
N MET A 1 21.59 41.64 -21.92
CA MET A 1 21.33 40.26 -21.47
C MET A 1 21.81 40.15 -20.04
N SER A 2 20.88 40.12 -19.07
CA SER A 2 21.18 39.94 -17.66
C SER A 2 20.82 38.50 -17.30
N CYS A 3 21.81 37.70 -16.94
CA CYS A 3 21.60 36.39 -16.36
C CYS A 3 21.29 36.60 -14.87
N SER A 4 19.99 36.64 -14.55
CA SER A 4 19.51 36.43 -13.19
C SER A 4 19.58 34.92 -12.92
N SER A 5 20.56 34.51 -12.12
CA SER A 5 20.62 33.17 -11.52
C SER A 5 19.44 33.03 -10.56
N GLY A 6 18.26 32.73 -11.10
CA GLY A 6 17.15 32.19 -10.33
C GLY A 6 17.52 30.78 -9.93
N VAL A 7 18.14 30.61 -8.75
CA VAL A 7 18.03 29.36 -7.99
C VAL A 7 16.56 29.28 -7.55
N GLY A 8 15.69 28.93 -8.50
CA GLY A 8 14.25 28.88 -8.32
C GLY A 8 13.88 27.63 -7.55
N GLY A 9 14.14 27.63 -6.24
CA GLY A 9 13.44 26.72 -5.34
C GLY A 9 11.99 27.18 -5.28
N THR A 10 11.12 26.57 -6.11
CA THR A 10 9.69 26.86 -6.07
C THR A 10 9.19 26.65 -4.64
N VAL A 11 8.65 27.71 -4.05
CA VAL A 11 8.02 27.63 -2.73
C VAL A 11 6.66 26.99 -2.93
N LEU A 12 6.47 25.83 -2.29
CA LEU A 12 5.22 25.10 -2.26
C LEU A 12 4.43 25.56 -1.03
N ASN A 13 3.16 25.91 -1.26
CA ASN A 13 2.19 26.18 -0.21
C ASN A 13 1.17 25.04 -0.19
N ASN A 14 0.97 24.42 0.96
CA ASN A 14 0.06 23.28 1.15
C ASN A 14 0.37 22.09 0.20
N PRO A 15 1.59 21.54 0.24
CA PRO A 15 1.99 20.50 -0.70
C PRO A 15 1.18 19.21 -0.51
N SER A 16 1.04 18.47 -1.61
CA SER A 16 0.55 17.09 -1.60
C SER A 16 1.60 16.14 -2.15
N LEU A 17 1.76 15.01 -1.48
CA LEU A 17 2.64 13.92 -1.87
C LEU A 17 1.79 12.77 -2.38
N SER A 18 2.15 12.18 -3.51
CA SER A 18 1.53 10.94 -3.97
C SER A 18 2.58 9.87 -4.19
N MET A 19 2.30 8.68 -3.69
CA MET A 19 3.24 7.57 -3.68
C MET A 19 2.58 6.29 -4.15
N LYS A 20 3.36 5.48 -4.86
CA LYS A 20 2.97 4.15 -5.32
C LYS A 20 3.81 3.12 -4.58
N PHE A 21 3.16 2.10 -4.03
CA PHE A 21 3.80 1.07 -3.21
C PHE A 21 3.02 -0.24 -3.26
N HIS A 22 3.66 -1.31 -2.80
CA HIS A 22 2.99 -2.57 -2.51
C HIS A 22 2.35 -2.47 -1.12
N PRO A 23 1.01 -2.49 -1.00
CA PRO A 23 0.38 -2.27 0.28
C PRO A 23 0.72 -3.40 1.26
N PRO A 24 1.05 -3.07 2.52
CA PRO A 24 1.14 -4.05 3.59
C PRO A 24 -0.17 -4.83 3.72
N VAL A 25 -0.11 -6.09 4.14
CA VAL A 25 -1.30 -6.94 4.31
C VAL A 25 -2.34 -6.27 5.22
N GLY A 26 -1.90 -5.62 6.31
CA GLY A 26 -2.78 -4.91 7.23
C GLY A 26 -3.59 -3.77 6.59
N TRP A 27 -3.11 -3.21 5.48
CA TRP A 27 -3.80 -2.11 4.77
C TRP A 27 -4.82 -2.64 3.75
N THR A 28 -4.98 -3.95 3.66
CA THR A 28 -5.97 -4.60 2.82
C THR A 28 -7.03 -5.28 3.69
N TYR A 29 -8.15 -5.68 3.08
CA TYR A 29 -9.22 -6.39 3.78
C TYR A 29 -9.72 -7.61 2.98
N PRO A 30 -10.17 -8.68 3.65
CA PRO A 30 -10.67 -9.86 2.98
C PRO A 30 -12.14 -9.70 2.55
N PRO A 31 -12.62 -10.53 1.60
CA PRO A 31 -14.06 -10.70 1.38
C PRO A 31 -14.73 -11.36 2.60
N SER A 32 -16.03 -11.07 2.78
CA SER A 32 -16.80 -11.42 3.97
C SER A 32 -16.91 -12.93 4.24
N ASN A 33 -16.71 -13.77 3.23
CA ASN A 33 -16.72 -15.23 3.35
C ASN A 33 -15.34 -15.83 3.71
N SER A 34 -14.29 -15.00 3.88
CA SER A 34 -12.91 -15.48 4.00
C SER A 34 -12.62 -16.28 5.26
N GLU A 35 -13.40 -16.13 6.31
CA GLU A 35 -13.28 -16.95 7.53
C GLU A 35 -13.69 -18.40 7.25
N ILE A 36 -14.79 -18.59 6.50
CA ILE A 36 -15.29 -19.91 6.11
C ILE A 36 -14.35 -20.57 5.11
N SER A 37 -13.79 -19.79 4.19
CA SER A 37 -12.89 -20.28 3.15
C SER A 37 -11.41 -20.31 3.54
N MET A 38 -11.08 -19.83 4.75
CA MET A 38 -9.71 -19.70 5.26
C MET A 38 -8.76 -18.98 4.29
N SER A 39 -9.28 -17.96 3.60
CA SER A 39 -8.59 -17.22 2.52
C SER A 39 -8.14 -15.81 2.95
N TYR A 40 -7.98 -15.59 4.24
CA TYR A 40 -7.42 -14.34 4.78
C TYR A 40 -5.91 -14.50 5.00
N PHE A 41 -5.20 -13.37 4.97
CA PHE A 41 -3.79 -13.34 5.33
C PHE A 41 -3.59 -13.06 6.82
N PRO A 42 -2.53 -13.60 7.45
CA PRO A 42 -2.17 -13.23 8.81
C PRO A 42 -1.91 -11.72 8.92
N GLY A 43 -2.52 -11.06 9.91
CA GLY A 43 -2.36 -9.62 10.14
C GLY A 43 -3.18 -8.72 9.21
N GLN A 44 -4.06 -9.29 8.38
CA GLN A 44 -4.98 -8.53 7.53
C GLN A 44 -6.09 -7.88 8.36
N SER A 45 -6.51 -6.67 7.99
CA SER A 45 -7.66 -6.02 8.63
C SER A 45 -8.95 -6.74 8.27
N LEU A 46 -9.86 -6.92 9.24
CA LEU A 46 -11.14 -7.60 9.00
C LEU A 46 -12.13 -6.75 8.18
N THR A 47 -12.01 -5.42 8.27
CA THR A 47 -12.91 -4.49 7.59
C THR A 47 -12.16 -3.42 6.82
N LYS A 48 -12.80 -2.88 5.77
CA LYS A 48 -12.29 -1.74 5.00
C LYS A 48 -11.95 -0.54 5.89
N ILE A 49 -12.79 -0.24 6.88
CA ILE A 49 -12.58 0.91 7.78
C ILE A 49 -11.34 0.71 8.65
N GLN A 50 -11.14 -0.49 9.21
CA GLN A 50 -9.93 -0.78 10.00
C GLN A 50 -8.67 -0.69 9.12
N ALA A 51 -8.71 -1.25 7.91
CA ALA A 51 -7.60 -1.17 6.96
C ALA A 51 -7.23 0.29 6.63
N GLN A 52 -8.26 1.13 6.43
CA GLN A 52 -8.08 2.56 6.16
C GLN A 52 -7.47 3.28 7.37
N ASN A 53 -7.93 2.99 8.58
CA ASN A 53 -7.40 3.60 9.80
C ASN A 53 -5.93 3.21 10.05
N MET A 54 -5.55 1.95 9.83
CA MET A 54 -4.15 1.52 9.97
C MET A 54 -3.26 2.16 8.92
N ALA A 55 -3.71 2.24 7.67
CA ALA A 55 -2.96 2.91 6.60
C ALA A 55 -2.78 4.40 6.90
N ASN A 56 -3.86 5.10 7.26
CA ASN A 56 -3.81 6.52 7.59
C ASN A 56 -2.94 6.81 8.81
N GLY A 57 -2.99 5.95 9.84
CA GLY A 57 -2.13 6.07 11.01
C GLY A 57 -0.65 5.94 10.66
N ALA A 58 -0.28 4.93 9.88
CA ALA A 58 1.10 4.71 9.45
C ALA A 58 1.62 5.82 8.53
N LEU A 59 0.82 6.27 7.56
CA LEU A 59 1.17 7.39 6.68
C LEU A 59 1.35 8.69 7.47
N THR A 60 0.47 8.97 8.44
CA THR A 60 0.59 10.16 9.29
C THR A 60 1.84 10.09 10.17
N ALA A 61 2.13 8.93 10.77
CA ALA A 61 3.32 8.73 11.58
C ALA A 61 4.61 8.91 10.75
N ALA A 62 4.67 8.32 9.56
CA ALA A 62 5.81 8.45 8.66
C ALA A 62 6.06 9.91 8.25
N VAL A 63 5.00 10.66 7.93
CA VAL A 63 5.13 12.09 7.60
C VAL A 63 5.61 12.91 8.79
N LEU A 64 5.04 12.69 9.98
CA LEU A 64 5.45 13.39 11.20
C LEU A 64 6.93 13.12 11.51
N GLU A 65 7.39 11.88 11.34
CA GLU A 65 8.78 11.51 11.54
C GLU A 65 9.69 12.18 10.49
N SER A 66 9.31 12.19 9.21
CA SER A 66 10.08 12.87 8.16
C SER A 66 10.14 14.38 8.36
N LEU A 67 9.04 15.01 8.81
CA LEU A 67 9.03 16.43 9.15
C LEU A 67 9.95 16.74 10.34
N ASN A 68 9.96 15.87 11.36
CA ASN A 68 10.87 16.00 12.49
C ASN A 68 12.34 15.87 12.06
N LYS A 69 12.68 14.89 11.20
CA LYS A 69 14.03 14.73 10.62
C LYS A 69 14.46 15.94 9.81
N ALA A 70 13.54 16.56 9.07
CA ALA A 70 13.77 17.79 8.33
C ALA A 70 13.82 19.05 9.22
N ASN A 71 13.68 18.94 10.55
CA ASN A 71 13.59 20.04 11.51
C ASN A 71 12.46 21.05 11.18
N ILE A 72 11.35 20.58 10.59
CA ILE A 72 10.18 21.41 10.29
C ILE A 72 9.21 21.37 11.48
N PRO A 73 8.80 22.52 12.04
CA PRO A 73 7.81 22.56 13.10
C PRO A 73 6.48 21.94 12.67
N THR A 74 5.99 20.95 13.42
CA THR A 74 4.72 20.26 13.14
C THR A 74 3.50 20.96 13.76
N VAL A 75 3.72 21.98 14.59
CA VAL A 75 2.67 22.73 15.29
C VAL A 75 1.83 23.52 14.28
N GLY A 76 0.52 23.25 14.23
CA GLY A 76 -0.42 23.93 13.34
C GLY A 76 -0.52 23.35 11.93
N LEU A 77 0.22 22.27 11.63
CA LEU A 77 0.08 21.53 10.38
C LEU A 77 -1.10 20.56 10.45
N GLU A 78 -1.88 20.49 9.36
CA GLU A 78 -2.95 19.50 9.21
C GLU A 78 -2.52 18.49 8.15
N ILE A 79 -2.22 17.26 8.57
CA ILE A 79 -1.83 16.15 7.70
C ILE A 79 -3.06 15.31 7.41
N THR A 80 -3.44 15.22 6.14
CA THR A 80 -4.58 14.42 5.68
C THR A 80 -4.10 13.33 4.72
N PRO A 81 -3.85 12.11 5.22
CA PRO A 81 -3.62 10.96 4.36
C PRO A 81 -4.93 10.52 3.69
N SER A 82 -4.83 10.08 2.45
CA SER A 82 -5.89 9.51 1.65
C SER A 82 -5.39 8.21 1.04
N TYR A 83 -5.97 7.12 1.50
CA TYR A 83 -5.70 5.78 1.01
C TYR A 83 -7.02 5.02 0.85
N THR A 84 -7.15 4.26 -0.24
CA THR A 84 -8.31 3.39 -0.48
C THR A 84 -7.87 1.93 -0.32
N PRO A 85 -8.26 1.26 0.78
CA PRO A 85 -7.98 -0.15 0.97
C PRO A 85 -8.56 -0.98 -0.15
N GLN A 86 -7.77 -1.95 -0.60
CA GLN A 86 -8.18 -2.89 -1.61
C GLN A 86 -8.65 -4.19 -0.96
N GLN A 87 -9.65 -4.81 -1.58
CA GLN A 87 -10.10 -6.15 -1.20
C GLN A 87 -9.16 -7.18 -1.79
N VAL A 88 -8.57 -8.03 -0.96
CA VAL A 88 -7.67 -9.09 -1.40
C VAL A 88 -7.90 -10.36 -0.58
N SER A 89 -7.80 -11.50 -1.23
CA SER A 89 -7.91 -12.81 -0.61
C SER A 89 -6.80 -13.73 -1.10
N ASP A 90 -6.40 -14.65 -0.25
CA ASP A 90 -5.63 -15.82 -0.64
C ASP A 90 -6.54 -16.84 -1.36
N CYS A 91 -5.96 -17.89 -1.90
CA CYS A 91 -6.72 -19.05 -2.37
C CYS A 91 -7.38 -19.81 -1.20
N TYR A 92 -8.38 -20.65 -1.50
CA TYR A 92 -9.14 -21.37 -0.50
C TYR A 92 -8.37 -22.54 0.12
N LYS A 93 -8.38 -22.61 1.46
CA LYS A 93 -7.67 -23.63 2.25
C LYS A 93 -8.62 -24.59 2.99
N ASN A 94 -9.93 -24.47 2.76
CA ASN A 94 -10.97 -25.21 3.48
C ASN A 94 -11.44 -26.51 2.79
N GLY A 95 -10.66 -27.05 1.84
CA GLY A 95 -11.02 -28.24 1.06
C GLY A 95 -11.80 -27.96 -0.21
N THR A 96 -12.27 -26.73 -0.43
CA THR A 96 -12.88 -26.29 -1.70
C THR A 96 -11.81 -25.80 -2.66
N ASN A 97 -11.96 -26.14 -3.94
CA ASN A 97 -11.07 -25.64 -4.98
C ASN A 97 -11.31 -24.14 -5.24
N TRP A 98 -10.22 -23.41 -5.40
CA TRP A 98 -10.24 -22.06 -5.95
C TRP A 98 -10.39 -22.15 -7.47
N LEU A 99 -11.39 -21.47 -8.02
CA LEU A 99 -11.80 -21.66 -9.42
C LEU A 99 -10.74 -21.14 -10.41
N ALA A 100 -10.63 -21.81 -11.55
CA ALA A 100 -9.83 -21.37 -12.68
C ALA A 100 -10.19 -19.93 -13.09
N ASN A 101 -9.19 -19.18 -13.53
CA ASN A 101 -9.30 -17.80 -13.99
C ASN A 101 -9.80 -16.79 -12.95
N THR A 102 -9.76 -17.13 -11.67
CA THR A 102 -10.06 -16.20 -10.57
C THR A 102 -8.78 -15.72 -9.89
N GLN A 103 -8.73 -14.43 -9.54
CA GLN A 103 -7.54 -13.77 -9.02
C GLN A 103 -7.40 -13.95 -7.51
N PHE A 104 -6.22 -14.39 -7.07
CA PHE A 104 -5.85 -14.42 -5.65
C PHE A 104 -4.57 -13.61 -5.43
N ALA A 105 -4.40 -13.08 -4.23
CA ALA A 105 -3.23 -12.28 -3.89
C ALA A 105 -2.06 -13.15 -3.44
N ILE A 106 -0.85 -12.66 -3.68
CA ILE A 106 0.39 -13.25 -3.17
C ILE A 106 1.07 -12.23 -2.28
N VAL A 107 1.42 -12.71 -1.09
CA VAL A 107 2.11 -11.94 -0.06
C VAL A 107 3.56 -12.36 -0.01
N GLU A 108 4.45 -11.38 -0.14
CA GLU A 108 5.89 -11.54 0.02
C GLU A 108 6.34 -10.52 1.07
N ASN A 109 7.07 -10.98 2.10
CA ASN A 109 7.58 -10.13 3.18
C ASN A 109 6.51 -9.23 3.88
N GLY A 110 5.27 -9.73 4.04
CA GLY A 110 4.18 -9.01 4.72
C GLY A 110 3.47 -7.94 3.87
N ALA A 111 3.82 -7.80 2.59
CA ALA A 111 3.13 -6.93 1.63
C ALA A 111 2.51 -7.73 0.49
N VAL A 112 1.40 -7.24 -0.05
CA VAL A 112 0.76 -7.82 -1.23
C VAL A 112 1.50 -7.33 -2.47
N THR A 113 2.32 -8.19 -3.07
CA THR A 113 3.19 -7.80 -4.18
C THR A 113 2.55 -8.07 -5.54
N LYS A 114 1.76 -9.15 -5.64
CA LYS A 114 1.23 -9.66 -6.91
C LYS A 114 -0.18 -10.19 -6.75
N LEU A 115 -0.94 -10.14 -7.84
CA LEU A 115 -2.15 -10.94 -8.03
C LEU A 115 -1.82 -12.07 -9.00
N ALA A 116 -2.19 -13.29 -8.63
CA ALA A 116 -2.01 -14.48 -9.42
C ALA A 116 -3.35 -14.94 -9.99
N THR A 117 -3.33 -15.43 -11.22
CA THR A 117 -4.48 -16.05 -11.89
C THR A 117 -4.04 -17.38 -12.47
N ALA A 118 -4.62 -18.48 -12.02
CA ALA A 118 -4.32 -19.81 -12.56
C ALA A 118 -5.31 -20.17 -13.67
N SER A 119 -4.83 -20.83 -14.73
CA SER A 119 -5.66 -21.30 -15.85
C SER A 119 -6.53 -22.51 -15.51
N ALA A 120 -6.32 -23.13 -14.35
CA ALA A 120 -7.02 -24.30 -13.85
C ALA A 120 -7.35 -24.13 -12.37
N ASP A 121 -8.27 -24.95 -11.87
CA ASP A 121 -8.67 -24.94 -10.46
C ASP A 121 -7.48 -25.26 -9.54
N ILE A 122 -7.30 -24.47 -8.49
CA ILE A 122 -6.29 -24.69 -7.45
C ILE A 122 -6.94 -25.46 -6.31
N THR A 123 -6.40 -26.65 -6.03
CA THR A 123 -6.84 -27.45 -4.88
C THR A 123 -6.29 -26.87 -3.57
N SER A 124 -6.98 -27.11 -2.44
CA SER A 124 -6.52 -26.62 -1.13
C SER A 124 -5.10 -27.07 -0.75
N PRO A 125 -4.65 -28.32 -1.02
CA PRO A 125 -3.25 -28.71 -0.77
C PRO A 125 -2.24 -27.87 -1.57
N ASN A 126 -2.54 -27.58 -2.84
CA ASN A 126 -1.67 -26.77 -3.68
C ASN A 126 -1.68 -25.30 -3.27
N CYS A 127 -2.82 -24.82 -2.76
CA CYS A 127 -2.92 -23.49 -2.14
C CYS A 127 -2.03 -23.38 -0.90
N ILE A 128 -2.11 -24.34 0.03
CA ILE A 128 -1.32 -24.36 1.28
C ILE A 128 0.17 -24.51 0.99
N ALA A 129 0.54 -25.35 0.02
CA ALA A 129 1.93 -25.57 -0.37
C ALA A 129 2.49 -24.46 -1.29
N HIS A 130 1.67 -23.47 -1.67
CA HIS A 130 2.02 -22.44 -2.65
C HIS A 130 2.51 -23.03 -4.00
N ALA A 131 2.01 -24.21 -4.36
CA ALA A 131 2.43 -25.01 -5.51
C ALA A 131 1.57 -24.73 -6.75
N TYR A 132 1.28 -23.46 -7.05
CA TYR A 132 0.30 -23.05 -8.08
C TYR A 132 0.67 -23.50 -9.51
N ALA A 133 1.96 -23.64 -9.80
CA ALA A 133 2.44 -24.06 -11.12
C ALA A 133 2.18 -25.54 -11.41
N THR A 134 1.82 -26.35 -10.41
CA THR A 134 1.51 -27.78 -10.59
C THR A 134 0.13 -28.02 -11.20
N THR A 135 -0.78 -27.04 -11.05
CA THR A 135 -2.17 -27.12 -11.54
C THR A 135 -2.35 -26.56 -12.94
N GLY A 136 -1.43 -25.70 -13.41
CA GLY A 136 -1.52 -25.10 -14.74
C GLY A 136 -0.66 -23.85 -14.88
N THR A 137 -0.90 -23.09 -15.93
CA THR A 137 -0.23 -21.81 -16.17
C THR A 137 -0.74 -20.76 -15.18
N VAL A 138 0.17 -20.10 -14.49
CA VAL A 138 -0.14 -19.02 -13.55
C VAL A 138 0.40 -17.70 -14.10
N THR A 139 -0.49 -16.74 -14.27
CA THR A 139 -0.14 -15.39 -14.68
C THR A 139 -0.10 -14.49 -13.47
N TYR A 140 0.98 -13.71 -13.34
CA TYR A 140 1.18 -12.78 -12.24
C TYR A 140 1.08 -11.34 -12.74
N THR A 141 0.29 -10.52 -12.07
CA THR A 141 0.23 -9.08 -12.29
C THR A 141 0.71 -8.34 -11.05
N GLN A 142 1.49 -7.28 -11.22
CA GLN A 142 1.97 -6.49 -10.09
C GLN A 142 0.82 -5.79 -9.39
N PHE A 143 0.79 -5.86 -8.07
CA PHE A 143 -0.22 -5.19 -7.26
C PHE A 143 0.35 -3.91 -6.67
N ILE A 144 0.12 -2.80 -7.34
CA ILE A 144 0.60 -1.47 -6.93
C ILE A 144 -0.59 -0.65 -6.49
N SER A 145 -0.56 -0.16 -5.26
CA SER A 145 -1.54 0.77 -4.72
C SER A 145 -0.96 2.19 -4.65
N GLN A 146 -1.83 3.17 -4.50
CA GLN A 146 -1.45 4.58 -4.41
C GLN A 146 -2.07 5.21 -3.16
N ALA A 147 -1.26 5.97 -2.43
CA ALA A 147 -1.73 6.86 -1.37
C ALA A 147 -1.35 8.30 -1.70
N THR A 148 -2.16 9.23 -1.24
CA THR A 148 -1.90 10.66 -1.34
C THR A 148 -1.96 11.29 0.03
N ILE A 149 -1.01 12.15 0.35
CA ILE A 149 -0.91 12.84 1.63
C ILE A 149 -0.95 14.33 1.33
N SER A 150 -1.94 15.03 1.87
CA SER A 150 -2.02 16.49 1.78
C SER A 150 -1.58 17.09 3.10
N ILE A 151 -0.67 18.07 3.07
CA ILE A 151 -0.19 18.77 4.26
C ILE A 151 -0.62 20.23 4.14
N LYS A 152 -1.58 20.66 4.97
CA LYS A 152 -1.99 22.08 5.03
C LYS A 152 -1.14 22.86 6.02
N ASN A 153 -1.06 24.17 5.78
CA ASN A 153 -0.28 25.17 6.51
C ASN A 153 1.24 24.96 6.46
N LEU A 154 1.71 24.11 5.53
CA LEU A 154 3.13 23.92 5.28
C LEU A 154 3.58 24.81 4.12
N VAL A 155 4.60 25.62 4.38
CA VAL A 155 5.34 26.39 3.36
C VAL A 155 6.76 25.88 3.33
N THR A 156 7.20 25.40 2.17
CA THR A 156 8.52 24.76 2.04
C THR A 156 9.01 24.83 0.60
N SER A 157 10.29 24.51 0.38
CA SER A 157 10.85 24.45 -0.97
C SER A 157 10.63 23.08 -1.59
N ASP A 158 10.56 23.03 -2.92
CA ASP A 158 10.49 21.77 -3.67
C ASP A 158 11.61 20.78 -3.31
N TYR A 159 12.83 21.27 -3.08
CA TYR A 159 13.96 20.44 -2.63
C TYR A 159 13.67 19.75 -1.28
N GLN A 160 13.18 20.49 -0.30
CA GLN A 160 12.83 19.95 1.02
C GLN A 160 11.66 18.96 0.93
N MET A 161 10.68 19.22 0.07
CA MET A 161 9.59 18.26 -0.16
C MET A 161 10.05 16.97 -0.80
N ASN A 162 11.00 17.01 -1.73
CA ASN A 162 11.57 15.80 -2.32
C ASN A 162 12.35 14.97 -1.29
N LEU A 163 13.04 15.61 -0.34
CA LEU A 163 13.68 14.91 0.78
C LEU A 163 12.64 14.26 1.71
N ILE A 164 11.60 15.00 2.11
CA ILE A 164 10.52 14.47 2.94
C ILE A 164 9.83 13.30 2.24
N ALA A 165 9.56 13.41 0.93
CA ALA A 165 8.98 12.35 0.12
C ALA A 165 9.81 11.07 0.13
N ALA A 166 11.13 11.21 -0.05
CA ALA A 166 12.06 10.09 -0.01
C ALA A 166 12.12 9.45 1.38
N ASP A 167 12.16 10.25 2.44
CA ASP A 167 12.18 9.75 3.82
C ASP A 167 10.88 9.03 4.19
N VAL A 168 9.71 9.56 3.79
CA VAL A 168 8.42 8.88 4.03
C VAL A 168 8.41 7.51 3.36
N MET A 169 8.91 7.40 2.12
CA MET A 169 9.00 6.12 1.42
C MET A 169 10.02 5.15 2.03
N ALA A 170 11.01 5.64 2.76
CA ALA A 170 12.01 4.81 3.42
C ALA A 170 11.55 4.29 4.80
N ILE A 171 10.59 4.97 5.43
CA ILE A 171 10.01 4.59 6.73
C ILE A 171 8.91 3.53 6.56
N LEU A 172 8.19 3.57 5.44
CA LEU A 172 7.10 2.65 5.10
C LEU A 172 7.62 1.29 4.59
#